data_AF-A0A2D7J826-F1
#
_entry.id   AF-A0A2D7J826-F1
#
_cell.length_a   1.000
_cell.length_b   1.000
_cell.length_c   1.000
_cell.angle_alpha   90.00
_cell.angle_beta   90.00
_cell.angle_gamma   90.00
#
_symmetry.space_group_name_H-M   'P 1'
#
loop_
_entity.id
_entity.type
_entity.pdbx_description
1 polymer ?
#
loop_
_entity_poly.entity_id
_entity_poly.type
_entity_poly.pdbx_seq_one_letter_code
_entity_poly.pdbx_strand_id
1 'polypeptide(L)' 'MRIEVHGQPVYCYTNSRDIDASKPSIVFIHGSGMDHIVWTLAARHFARHGNNVISVD' A
#
# COMPACT_ATOMS: atom_id res chain seq x y z
N MET A 1 -4.53 0.00 -6.77
CA MET A 1 -5.80 -0.73 -6.55
C MET A 1 -6.83 0.25 -6.00
N ARG A 2 -8.12 0.12 -6.34
CA ARG A 2 -9.20 0.85 -5.67
C ARG A 2 -10.09 -0.13 -4.94
N ILE A 3 -10.43 0.18 -3.69
CA ILE A 3 -11.32 -0.63 -2.85
C ILE A 3 -12.45 0.25 -2.31
N GLU A 4 -13.59 -0.36 -2.03
CA GLU A 4 -14.70 0.28 -1.34
C GLU A 4 -14.52 0.13 0.17
N VAL A 5 -14.54 1.24 0.90
CA VAL A 5 -14.53 1.26 2.36
C VAL A 5 -15.66 2.18 2.81
N HIS A 6 -16.66 1.64 3.52
CA HIS A 6 -17.86 2.39 3.95
C HIS A 6 -18.57 3.15 2.80
N GLY A 7 -18.64 2.55 1.61
CA GLY A 7 -19.27 3.18 0.44
C GLY A 7 -18.45 4.32 -0.18
N GLN A 8 -17.17 4.45 0.19
CA GLN A 8 -16.24 5.42 -0.37
C GLN A 8 -15.10 4.71 -1.10
N PRO A 9 -14.75 5.15 -2.33
CA PRO A 9 -13.62 4.58 -3.05
C PRO A 9 -12.30 5.07 -2.44
N VAL A 10 -11.47 4.14 -1.98
CA VAL A 10 -10.13 4.40 -1.44
C VAL A 10 -9.10 3.87 -2.41
N TYR A 11 -8.07 4.67 -2.70
CA TYR A 11 -6.93 4.21 -3.48
C TYR A 11 -5.87 3.58 -2.56
N CYS A 12 -5.29 2.49 -3.04
CA CYS A 12 -4.17 1.84 -2.39
C CYS A 12 -3.09 1.53 -3.42
N TYR A 13 -1.88 2.04 -3.19
CA TYR A 13 -0.70 1.65 -3.93
C TYR A 13 -0.15 0.32 -3.42
N THR A 14 0.01 -0.65 -4.33
CA THR A 14 0.49 -2.00 -4.02
C THR A 14 1.84 -2.33 -4.65
N ASN A 15 2.62 -1.30 -5.00
CA ASN A 15 3.86 -1.45 -5.76
C ASN A 15 3.68 -2.23 -7.08
N SER A 16 2.52 -2.04 -7.71
CA SER A 16 2.09 -2.71 -8.94
C SER A 16 2.13 -4.24 -8.85
N ARG A 17 1.78 -4.79 -7.68
CA ARG A 17 1.68 -6.23 -7.43
C ARG A 17 0.31 -6.57 -6.86
N ASP A 18 -0.15 -7.77 -7.17
CA ASP A 18 -1.31 -8.37 -6.52
C ASP A 18 -0.98 -8.76 -5.08
N ILE A 19 -1.99 -8.80 -4.22
CA ILE A 19 -1.86 -9.23 -2.83
C ILE A 19 -1.88 -10.76 -2.77
N ASP A 20 -0.85 -11.33 -2.17
CA ASP A 20 -0.70 -12.77 -1.98
C ASP A 20 -1.00 -13.14 -0.52
N ALA A 21 -2.08 -13.88 -0.30
CA ALA A 21 -2.54 -14.27 1.04
C ALA A 21 -1.53 -15.16 1.81
N SER A 22 -0.52 -15.73 1.14
CA SER A 22 0.54 -16.51 1.78
C SER A 22 1.70 -15.66 2.32
N LYS A 23 1.74 -14.36 2.01
CA LYS A 23 2.82 -13.44 2.38
C LYS A 23 2.42 -12.51 3.54
N PRO A 24 3.38 -12.10 4.39
CA PRO A 24 3.15 -11.03 5.35
C PRO A 24 2.81 -9.71 4.63
N SER A 25 1.97 -8.89 5.27
CA SER A 25 1.51 -7.62 4.73
C SER A 25 1.96 -6.45 5.60
N ILE A 26 2.42 -5.38 4.95
CA ILE A 26 2.77 -4.11 5.57
C ILE A 26 1.85 -3.02 5.02
N VAL A 27 1.20 -2.29 5.93
CA VAL A 27 0.33 -1.17 5.59
C VAL A 27 1.00 0.14 6.02
N PHE A 28 1.13 1.07 5.08
CA PHE A 28 1.65 2.41 5.35
C PHE A 28 0.50 3.42 5.38
N ILE A 29 0.50 4.27 6.40
CA ILE A 29 -0.45 5.37 6.60
C ILE A 29 0.38 6.66 6.68
N HIS A 30 0.11 7.60 5.78
CA HIS A 30 0.81 8.88 5.78
C HIS A 30 0.15 9.91 6.73
N GLY A 31 0.83 11.04 6.93
CA GLY A 31 0.29 12.17 7.69
C GLY A 31 -0.54 13.12 6.81
N SER A 32 -1.05 14.20 7.41
CA SER A 32 -1.80 15.24 6.70
C SER A 32 -0.97 15.90 5.58
N GLY A 33 -1.59 16.15 4.43
CA GLY A 33 -0.97 16.83 3.29
C GLY A 33 0.00 15.95 2.46
N MET A 34 -0.08 14.64 2.64
CA MET A 34 0.73 13.65 1.93
C MET A 34 -0.19 12.66 1.19
N ASP A 35 0.42 11.83 0.33
CA ASP A 35 -0.19 10.67 -0.31
C ASP A 35 0.78 9.46 -0.19
N HIS A 36 0.47 8.34 -0.85
CA HIS A 36 1.32 7.14 -0.85
C HIS A 36 2.76 7.36 -1.35
N ILE A 37 3.05 8.45 -2.09
CA ILE A 37 4.36 8.67 -2.70
C ILE A 37 5.45 8.85 -1.63
N VAL A 38 5.10 9.38 -0.45
CA VAL A 38 6.05 9.53 0.66
C VAL A 38 6.66 8.20 1.10
N TRP A 39 5.97 7.09 0.81
CA TRP A 39 6.43 5.74 1.13
C TRP A 39 7.16 5.04 -0.01
N THR A 40 7.37 5.66 -1.17
CA THR A 40 7.89 4.99 -2.38
C THR A 40 9.14 4.14 -2.12
N LEU A 41 10.12 4.66 -1.38
CA LEU A 41 11.36 3.93 -1.10
C LEU A 41 11.15 2.79 -0.09
N ALA A 42 10.41 3.05 0.99
CA ALA A 42 10.08 2.05 2.01
C ALA A 42 9.25 0.91 1.40
N ALA A 43 8.22 1.24 0.62
CA ALA A 43 7.37 0.30 -0.10
C ALA A 43 8.20 -0.60 -1.02
N ARG A 44 9.10 -0.03 -1.82
CA ARG A 44 10.00 -0.81 -2.69
C ARG A 44 10.95 -1.70 -1.89
N HIS A 45 11.44 -1.26 -0.74
CA HIS A 45 12.30 -2.06 0.12
C HIS A 45 11.55 -3.32 0.58
N PHE A 46 10.39 -3.18 1.22
CA PHE A 46 9.66 -4.35 1.75
C PHE A 46 9.08 -5.26 0.68
N ALA A 47 8.63 -4.70 -0.45
CA ALA A 47 8.17 -5.49 -1.58
C ALA A 47 9.30 -6.36 -2.16
N ARG A 48 10.55 -5.86 -2.19
CA ARG A 48 11.72 -6.67 -2.60
C ARG A 48 12.07 -7.75 -1.58
N HIS A 49 11.74 -7.55 -0.31
CA HIS A 49 11.94 -8.53 0.77
C HIS A 49 10.72 -9.45 0.97
N GLY A 50 9.89 -9.62 -0.04
CA GLY A 50 8.84 -10.64 -0.04
C GLY A 50 7.57 -10.30 0.74
N ASN A 51 7.37 -9.03 1.10
CA ASN A 51 6.12 -8.59 1.75
C ASN A 51 5.11 -8.11 0.71
N ASN A 52 3.82 -8.30 0.99
CA ASN A 52 2.79 -7.46 0.42
C ASN A 52 2.95 -6.05 1.00
N VAL A 53 2.76 -5.03 0.16
CA VAL A 53 2.80 -3.64 0.59
C VAL A 53 1.50 -2.97 0.16
N ILE A 54 0.87 -2.25 1.09
CA ILE A 54 -0.32 -1.45 0.83
C ILE A 54 -0.05 -0.05 1.40
N SER A 55 0.02 0.97 0.55
CA SER A 55 0.08 2.38 0.96
C SER A 55 -1.25 3.03 0.59
N VAL A 56 -2.01 3.51 1.58
CA VAL A 56 -3.28 4.20 1.36
C VAL A 56 -3.05 5.68 1.00
N ASP A 57 -3.98 6.26 0.25
CA ASP A 57 -4.13 7.71 0.01
C ASP A 57 -5.25 8.32 0.88
#